data_AF-A0A0L1J4M2-F1
#
_entry.id   AF-A0A0L1J4M2-F1
#
_cell.length_a   1.000
_cell.length_b   1.000
_cell.length_c   1.000
_cell.angle_alpha   90.00
_cell.angle_beta   90.00
_cell.angle_gamma   90.00
#
_symmetry.space_group_name_H-M   'P 1'
#
loop_
_entity.id
_entity.type
_entity.pdbx_description
1 polymer ?
#
loop_
_entity_poly.entity_id
_entity_poly.type
_entity_poly.pdbx_seq_one_letter_code
_entity_poly.pdbx_strand_id
1 'polypeptide(L)'
;MRFTAKWVPVATAWASTIPAQVVASIENPSLLPTPPMGFNNWARFMCDLNETLFVDTADAMASTGLLEAGYNRINLDDCWMNYDRADNGSLEWNITKFPRGLPWLGQYVKSKGFNFGIYEDSGNLTCGGYPGSEGYEEIDAETFADGASTI
;
A
#
# COMPACT_ATOMS: atom_id res chain seq x y z
N MET A 1 -56.36 38.37 -56.43
CA MET A 1 -56.06 37.48 -55.29
C MET A 1 -54.59 37.68 -54.93
N ARG A 2 -54.28 38.37 -53.82
CA ARG A 2 -52.90 38.60 -53.35
C ARG A 2 -52.78 37.96 -51.97
N PHE A 3 -51.90 36.96 -51.85
CA PHE A 3 -51.63 36.25 -50.60
C PHE A 3 -50.75 37.12 -49.69
N THR A 4 -51.12 37.29 -48.43
CA THR A 4 -50.30 37.91 -47.40
C THR A 4 -49.62 36.80 -46.58
N ALA A 5 -48.29 36.75 -46.59
CA ALA A 5 -47.51 35.84 -45.76
C ALA A 5 -47.35 36.43 -44.35
N LYS A 6 -47.83 35.73 -43.32
CA LYS A 6 -47.60 36.09 -41.91
C LYS A 6 -46.28 35.49 -41.45
N TRP A 7 -45.36 36.34 -41.00
CA TRP A 7 -44.13 35.96 -40.31
C TRP A 7 -44.44 35.59 -38.86
N VAL A 8 -43.89 34.47 -38.38
CA VAL A 8 -43.93 34.07 -36.96
C VAL A 8 -42.49 34.15 -36.43
N PRO A 9 -42.20 34.93 -35.36
CA PRO A 9 -40.86 34.98 -34.80
C PRO A 9 -40.60 33.71 -33.98
N VAL A 10 -39.43 33.11 -34.17
CA VAL A 10 -38.95 31.98 -33.35
C VAL A 10 -38.30 32.56 -32.09
N ALA A 11 -38.82 32.21 -30.91
CA ALA A 11 -38.23 32.59 -29.64
C ALA A 11 -36.97 31.75 -29.37
N THR A 12 -35.83 32.38 -29.20
CA THR A 12 -34.59 31.74 -28.77
C THR A 12 -34.62 31.52 -27.25
N ALA A 13 -34.71 30.27 -26.81
CA ALA A 13 -34.53 29.91 -25.42
C ALA A 13 -33.04 29.94 -25.05
N TRP A 14 -32.68 30.72 -24.04
CA TRP A 14 -31.34 30.74 -23.47
C TRP A 14 -31.21 29.54 -22.53
N ALA A 15 -30.35 28.58 -22.86
CA ALA A 15 -30.00 27.49 -21.97
C ALA A 15 -29.04 28.02 -20.90
N SER A 16 -29.52 28.18 -19.67
CA SER A 16 -28.66 28.44 -18.51
C SER A 16 -27.85 27.19 -18.20
N THR A 17 -26.55 27.21 -18.50
CA THR A 17 -25.61 26.17 -18.07
C THR A 17 -25.39 26.32 -16.57
N ILE A 18 -25.90 25.37 -15.77
CA ILE A 18 -25.50 25.23 -14.38
C ILE A 18 -24.08 24.66 -14.38
N PRO A 19 -23.06 25.37 -13.87
CA PRO A 19 -21.73 24.79 -13.75
C PRO A 19 -21.81 23.61 -12.76
N ALA A 20 -21.42 22.43 -13.21
CA ALA A 20 -21.25 21.28 -12.33
C ALA A 20 -20.21 21.63 -11.28
N GLN A 21 -20.60 21.66 -10.00
CA GLN A 21 -19.64 21.78 -8.91
C GLN A 21 -18.87 20.47 -8.81
N VAL A 22 -17.60 20.49 -9.22
CA VAL A 22 -16.66 19.42 -8.94
C VAL A 22 -16.35 19.49 -7.44
N VAL A 23 -17.00 18.64 -6.65
CA VAL A 23 -16.62 18.41 -5.26
C VAL A 23 -15.57 17.31 -5.29
N ALA A 24 -14.31 17.65 -5.03
CA ALA A 24 -13.32 16.63 -4.70
C ALA A 24 -13.80 15.95 -3.42
N SER A 25 -14.07 14.64 -3.48
CA SER A 25 -14.29 13.83 -2.28
C SER A 25 -12.94 13.69 -1.59
N ILE A 26 -12.57 14.68 -0.76
CA ILE A 26 -11.52 14.47 0.23
C ILE A 26 -12.22 13.76 1.38
N GLU A 27 -12.26 12.44 1.31
CA GLU A 27 -12.39 11.66 2.54
C GLU A 27 -11.30 12.15 3.50
N ASN A 28 -11.67 12.49 4.73
CA ASN A 28 -10.71 12.74 5.81
C ASN A 28 -10.61 11.43 6.61
N PRO A 29 -9.87 10.42 6.13
CA PRO A 29 -9.78 9.16 6.84
C PRO A 29 -9.08 9.39 8.18
N SER A 30 -9.53 8.67 9.21
CA SER A 30 -8.86 8.66 10.52
C SER A 30 -7.47 8.04 10.44
N LEU A 31 -7.27 7.09 9.52
CA LEU A 31 -6.00 6.46 9.21
C LEU A 31 -5.38 7.11 7.97
N LEU A 32 -4.15 7.59 8.09
CA LEU A 32 -3.40 8.22 6.99
C LEU A 32 -4.13 9.36 6.28
N PRO A 33 -4.42 10.46 6.98
CA PRO A 33 -5.05 11.65 6.39
C PRO A 33 -4.17 12.37 5.36
N THR A 34 -2.89 12.02 5.25
CA THR A 34 -1.94 12.52 4.25
C THR A 34 -1.30 11.34 3.51
N PRO A 35 -0.79 11.55 2.28
CA PRO A 35 -0.08 10.51 1.56
C PRO A 35 1.02 9.86 2.40
N PRO A 36 1.09 8.51 2.48
CA PRO A 36 2.13 7.83 3.22
C PRO A 36 3.49 8.03 2.55
N MET A 37 4.52 8.30 3.35
CA MET A 37 5.91 8.46 2.89
C MET A 37 6.79 7.39 3.54
N GLY A 38 7.77 6.86 2.79
CA GLY A 38 8.70 5.86 3.30
C GLY A 38 9.56 5.21 2.23
N PHE A 39 10.04 4.02 2.56
CA PHE A 39 10.88 3.18 1.74
C PHE A 39 10.17 1.89 1.35
N ASN A 40 10.47 1.40 0.15
CA ASN A 40 10.14 0.06 -0.33
C ASN A 40 11.36 -0.47 -1.12
N ASN A 41 11.73 -1.74 -0.92
CA ASN A 41 12.95 -2.28 -1.49
C ASN A 41 12.86 -2.64 -3.00
N TRP A 42 11.66 -2.85 -3.55
CA TRP A 42 11.45 -3.51 -4.84
C TRP A 42 12.21 -2.85 -5.99
N ALA A 43 12.07 -1.53 -6.13
CA ALA A 43 12.62 -0.79 -7.27
C ALA A 43 14.15 -0.90 -7.41
N ARG A 44 14.87 -1.21 -6.31
CA ARG A 44 16.33 -1.29 -6.29
C ARG A 44 16.86 -2.71 -6.10
N PHE A 45 16.19 -3.50 -5.26
CA PHE A 45 16.69 -4.77 -4.75
C PHE A 45 15.90 -5.97 -5.26
N MET A 46 14.64 -5.80 -5.68
CA MET A 46 13.77 -6.92 -6.06
C MET A 46 13.82 -8.01 -4.97
N CYS A 47 14.06 -9.27 -5.35
CA CYS A 47 14.20 -10.39 -4.41
C CYS A 47 15.57 -10.51 -3.70
N ASP A 48 16.57 -9.66 -4.03
CA ASP A 48 17.89 -9.62 -3.37
C ASP A 48 17.81 -8.83 -2.07
N LEU A 49 17.14 -9.44 -1.09
CA LEU A 49 16.79 -8.84 0.19
C LEU A 49 17.09 -9.79 1.35
N ASN A 50 17.38 -9.22 2.50
CA ASN A 50 17.51 -9.92 3.77
C ASN A 50 17.23 -8.97 4.95
N GLU A 51 17.20 -9.50 6.15
CA GLU A 51 16.95 -8.75 7.38
C GLU A 51 17.92 -7.57 7.59
N THR A 52 19.20 -7.74 7.25
CA THR A 52 20.22 -6.68 7.36
C THR A 52 19.88 -5.47 6.49
N LEU A 53 19.38 -5.68 5.27
CA LEU A 53 18.97 -4.59 4.38
C LEU A 53 17.96 -3.66 5.07
N PHE A 54 16.97 -4.21 5.77
CA PHE A 54 15.93 -3.41 6.43
C PHE A 54 16.42 -2.75 7.71
N VAL A 55 17.29 -3.43 8.47
CA VAL A 55 17.97 -2.86 9.65
C VAL A 55 18.80 -1.64 9.25
N ASP A 56 19.68 -1.81 8.26
CA ASP A 56 20.57 -0.75 7.79
C ASP A 56 19.78 0.41 7.15
N THR A 57 18.70 0.10 6.43
CA THR A 57 17.83 1.12 5.84
C THR A 57 17.14 1.96 6.92
N ALA A 58 16.60 1.33 7.98
CA ALA A 58 15.98 2.06 9.08
C ALA A 58 17.00 2.97 9.80
N ASP A 59 18.20 2.47 10.06
CA ASP A 59 19.27 3.26 10.69
C ASP A 59 19.75 4.41 9.81
N ALA A 60 19.91 4.17 8.49
CA ALA A 60 20.28 5.19 7.53
C ALA A 60 19.20 6.27 7.43
N MET A 61 17.93 5.90 7.28
CA MET A 61 16.82 6.87 7.19
C MET A 61 16.68 7.71 8.46
N ALA A 62 16.88 7.11 9.64
CA ALA A 62 16.86 7.85 10.90
C ALA A 62 18.05 8.81 11.03
N SER A 63 19.27 8.35 10.74
CA SER A 63 20.49 9.14 10.90
C SER A 63 20.68 10.23 9.84
N THR A 64 20.07 10.08 8.67
CA THR A 64 20.14 11.06 7.57
C THR A 64 18.98 12.06 7.55
N GLY A 65 18.07 12.00 8.53
CA GLY A 65 16.97 12.96 8.70
C GLY A 65 15.72 12.66 7.87
N LEU A 66 15.64 11.52 7.17
CA LEU A 66 14.44 11.14 6.41
C LEU A 66 13.25 10.85 7.32
N LEU A 67 13.48 10.25 8.49
CA LEU A 67 12.43 10.06 9.49
C LEU A 67 11.86 11.41 9.97
N GLU A 68 12.73 12.37 10.29
CA GLU A 68 12.33 13.73 10.70
C GLU A 68 11.56 14.45 9.58
N ALA A 69 11.95 14.23 8.32
CA ALA A 69 11.25 14.75 7.14
C ALA A 69 9.91 14.05 6.85
N GLY A 70 9.51 13.04 7.64
CA GLY A 70 8.20 12.38 7.55
C GLY A 70 8.19 11.04 6.81
N TYR A 71 9.34 10.54 6.31
CA TYR A 71 9.45 9.21 5.72
C TYR A 71 9.45 8.14 6.84
N ASN A 72 8.28 7.78 7.32
CA ASN A 72 8.10 6.97 8.53
C ASN A 72 7.61 5.53 8.26
N ARG A 73 7.81 5.01 7.05
CA ARG A 73 7.49 3.62 6.67
C ARG A 73 8.70 2.88 6.11
N ILE A 74 8.83 1.62 6.51
CA ILE A 74 9.72 0.64 5.92
C ILE A 74 8.86 -0.52 5.43
N ASN A 75 8.68 -0.62 4.11
CA ASN A 75 7.85 -1.65 3.49
C ASN A 75 8.74 -2.76 2.90
N LEU A 76 8.50 -3.98 3.35
CA LEU A 76 9.06 -5.20 2.78
C LEU A 76 8.16 -5.65 1.61
N ASP A 77 8.74 -5.67 0.41
CA ASP A 77 8.07 -6.13 -0.79
C ASP A 77 8.16 -7.67 -0.95
N ASP A 78 7.82 -8.19 -2.12
CA ASP A 78 7.74 -9.61 -2.46
C ASP A 78 9.05 -10.39 -2.17
N CYS A 79 8.97 -11.72 -2.26
CA CYS A 79 10.06 -12.66 -2.07
C CYS A 79 10.54 -12.82 -0.61
N TRP A 80 9.70 -12.50 0.37
CA TRP A 80 10.05 -12.60 1.79
C TRP A 80 9.77 -13.96 2.43
N MET A 81 8.75 -14.67 1.93
CA MET A 81 8.26 -15.96 2.40
C MET A 81 8.97 -17.15 1.76
N ASN A 82 8.71 -18.33 2.31
CA ASN A 82 8.97 -19.61 1.66
C ASN A 82 8.07 -19.78 0.42
N TYR A 83 8.45 -20.69 -0.49
CA TYR A 83 7.63 -21.03 -1.66
C TYR A 83 6.40 -21.88 -1.30
N ASP A 84 6.41 -22.50 -0.12
CA ASP A 84 5.32 -23.33 0.38
C ASP A 84 4.73 -22.68 1.65
N ARG A 85 3.43 -22.84 1.83
CA ARG A 85 2.73 -22.57 3.09
C ARG A 85 3.02 -23.69 4.09
N ALA A 86 2.87 -23.41 5.38
CA ALA A 86 2.88 -24.45 6.41
C ALA A 86 1.68 -25.41 6.27
N ASP A 87 1.73 -26.56 6.96
CA ASP A 87 0.67 -27.58 6.94
C ASP A 87 -0.71 -27.05 7.35
N ASN A 88 -0.75 -25.99 8.17
CA ASN A 88 -1.97 -25.31 8.61
C ASN A 88 -2.46 -24.22 7.62
N GLY A 89 -1.75 -24.01 6.51
CA GLY A 89 -2.04 -22.99 5.52
C GLY A 89 -1.44 -21.61 5.77
N SER A 90 -0.73 -21.37 6.89
CA SER A 90 -0.13 -20.05 7.16
C SER A 90 1.10 -19.80 6.30
N LEU A 91 1.35 -18.53 5.97
CA LEU A 91 2.62 -18.09 5.39
C LEU A 91 3.78 -18.31 6.38
N GLU A 92 4.94 -18.71 5.87
CA GLU A 92 6.17 -18.82 6.64
C GLU A 92 7.26 -17.93 6.03
N TRP A 93 7.94 -17.14 6.87
CA TRP A 93 9.07 -16.34 6.38
C TRP A 93 10.26 -17.22 6.03
N ASN A 94 11.07 -16.76 5.09
CA ASN A 94 12.31 -17.44 4.77
C ASN A 94 13.37 -17.21 5.86
N ILE A 95 13.68 -18.24 6.65
CA ILE A 95 14.64 -18.15 7.77
C ILE A 95 16.09 -17.85 7.33
N THR A 96 16.42 -18.07 6.06
CA THR A 96 17.75 -17.72 5.53
C THR A 96 17.83 -16.22 5.27
N LYS A 97 16.75 -15.60 4.79
CA LYS A 97 16.66 -14.15 4.59
C LYS A 97 16.39 -13.41 5.91
N PHE A 98 15.59 -13.99 6.79
CA PHE A 98 15.13 -13.41 8.05
C PHE A 98 15.39 -14.35 9.24
N PRO A 99 16.66 -14.49 9.68
CA PRO A 99 17.05 -15.46 10.70
C PRO A 99 16.48 -15.16 12.09
N ARG A 100 16.13 -13.89 12.41
CA ARG A 100 15.44 -13.55 13.67
C ARG A 100 13.92 -13.46 13.51
N GLY A 101 13.42 -13.63 12.29
CA GLY A 101 12.00 -13.58 11.95
C GLY A 101 11.44 -12.17 11.77
N LEU A 102 10.31 -12.07 11.07
CA LEU A 102 9.64 -10.79 10.81
C LEU A 102 9.10 -10.09 12.07
N PRO A 103 8.62 -10.79 13.13
CA PRO A 103 8.23 -10.10 14.37
C PRO A 103 9.39 -9.33 15.01
N TRP A 104 10.59 -9.91 15.02
CA TRP A 104 11.79 -9.23 15.51
C TRP A 104 12.12 -8.00 14.64
N LEU A 105 12.06 -8.14 13.31
CA LEU A 105 12.35 -7.03 12.40
C LEU A 105 11.33 -5.90 12.56
N GLY A 106 10.04 -6.22 12.68
CA GLY A 106 9.00 -5.24 12.93
C GLY A 106 9.19 -4.49 14.26
N GLN A 107 9.53 -5.21 15.33
CA GLN A 107 9.92 -4.60 16.61
C GLN A 107 11.11 -3.67 16.47
N TYR A 108 12.14 -4.08 15.73
CA TYR A 108 13.32 -3.26 15.47
C TYR A 108 12.93 -1.95 14.76
N VAL A 109 12.20 -2.06 13.65
CA VAL A 109 11.72 -0.92 12.86
C VAL A 109 10.89 0.04 13.71
N LYS A 110 9.97 -0.47 14.53
CA LYS A 110 9.18 0.36 15.44
C LYS A 110 9.99 0.97 16.58
N SER A 111 10.98 0.28 17.12
CA SER A 111 11.90 0.85 18.13
C SER A 111 12.68 2.07 17.61
N LYS A 112 12.82 2.19 16.29
CA LYS A 112 13.45 3.33 15.60
C LYS A 112 12.46 4.45 15.23
N GLY A 113 11.16 4.26 15.49
CA GLY A 113 10.12 5.24 15.21
C GLY A 113 9.44 5.12 13.84
N PHE A 114 9.67 4.02 13.12
CA PHE A 114 9.03 3.75 11.82
C PHE A 114 7.83 2.80 11.96
N ASN A 115 6.96 2.80 10.97
CA ASN A 115 5.95 1.77 10.77
C ASN A 115 6.50 0.69 9.83
N PHE A 116 6.29 -0.58 10.17
CA PHE A 116 6.65 -1.72 9.31
C PHE A 116 5.47 -2.09 8.40
N GLY A 117 5.74 -2.25 7.12
CA GLY A 117 4.77 -2.71 6.12
C GLY A 117 5.22 -4.03 5.48
N ILE A 118 4.26 -4.84 5.06
CA ILE A 118 4.46 -6.12 4.40
C ILE A 118 3.64 -6.18 3.11
N TYR A 119 4.14 -6.92 2.11
CA TYR A 119 3.49 -7.12 0.83
C TYR A 119 2.79 -8.48 0.79
N GLU A 120 1.65 -8.51 0.09
CA GLU A 120 0.99 -9.74 -0.31
C GLU A 120 0.13 -9.53 -1.58
N ASP A 121 -0.32 -10.63 -2.20
CA ASP A 121 -1.09 -10.63 -3.44
C ASP A 121 -2.54 -11.12 -3.27
N SER A 122 -3.46 -10.48 -4.00
CA SER A 122 -4.90 -10.82 -4.02
C SER A 122 -5.21 -11.85 -5.13
N GLY A 123 -4.37 -12.86 -5.22
CA GLY A 123 -4.43 -13.93 -6.20
C GLY A 123 -3.78 -15.21 -5.65
N ASN A 124 -3.78 -16.28 -6.44
CA ASN A 124 -3.16 -17.54 -6.03
C ASN A 124 -1.62 -17.47 -5.85
N LEU A 125 -0.95 -16.57 -6.54
CA LEU A 125 0.50 -16.38 -6.48
C LEU A 125 0.85 -14.91 -6.46
N THR A 126 1.92 -14.55 -5.77
CA THR A 126 2.54 -13.23 -5.90
C THR A 126 3.16 -13.03 -7.27
N CYS A 127 3.50 -11.79 -7.59
CA CYS A 127 4.20 -11.44 -8.83
C CYS A 127 5.54 -12.20 -9.01
N GLY A 128 6.23 -12.51 -7.91
CA GLY A 128 7.45 -13.30 -7.84
C GLY A 128 7.23 -14.82 -7.79
N GLY A 129 5.98 -15.30 -7.83
CA GLY A 129 5.62 -16.71 -7.83
C GLY A 129 5.61 -17.39 -6.47
N TYR A 130 5.47 -16.63 -5.39
CA TYR A 130 5.29 -17.15 -4.02
C TYR A 130 3.79 -17.35 -3.73
N PRO A 131 3.41 -18.02 -2.61
CA PRO A 131 2.00 -18.19 -2.26
C PRO A 131 1.30 -16.84 -2.12
N GLY A 132 0.20 -16.61 -2.87
CA GLY A 132 -0.67 -15.44 -2.68
C GLY A 132 -1.83 -15.73 -1.72
N SER A 133 -2.60 -14.71 -1.34
CA SER A 133 -3.63 -14.80 -0.28
C SER A 133 -5.02 -15.23 -0.74
N GLU A 134 -5.26 -15.51 -2.03
CA GLU A 134 -6.60 -15.92 -2.49
C GLU A 134 -7.08 -17.19 -1.76
N GLY A 135 -8.16 -17.06 -0.98
CA GLY A 135 -8.72 -18.12 -0.14
C GLY A 135 -8.03 -18.34 1.22
N TYR A 136 -7.01 -17.53 1.55
CA TYR A 136 -6.26 -17.54 2.81
C TYR A 136 -6.26 -16.16 3.49
N GLU A 137 -7.15 -15.25 3.08
CA GLU A 137 -7.11 -13.85 3.48
C GLU A 137 -7.21 -13.66 5.00
N GLU A 138 -8.07 -14.45 5.66
CA GLU A 138 -8.27 -14.38 7.11
C GLU A 138 -7.02 -14.83 7.88
N ILE A 139 -6.47 -16.00 7.56
CA ILE A 139 -5.26 -16.53 8.23
C ILE A 139 -4.02 -15.68 7.93
N ASP A 140 -3.90 -15.13 6.72
CA ASP A 140 -2.78 -14.25 6.37
C ASP A 140 -2.90 -12.91 7.10
N ALA A 141 -4.10 -12.32 7.16
CA ALA A 141 -4.35 -11.11 7.94
C ALA A 141 -4.09 -11.32 9.44
N GLU A 142 -4.50 -12.47 10.01
CA GLU A 142 -4.17 -12.85 11.38
C GLU A 142 -2.66 -13.02 11.57
N THR A 143 -1.97 -13.67 10.65
CA THR A 143 -0.50 -13.83 10.69
C THR A 143 0.20 -12.46 10.71
N PHE A 144 -0.27 -11.52 9.89
CA PHE A 144 0.25 -10.16 9.88
C PHE A 144 -0.12 -9.42 11.17
N ALA A 145 -1.32 -9.58 11.69
CA ALA A 145 -1.79 -8.91 12.90
C ALA A 145 -1.15 -9.47 14.18
N ASP A 146 -0.95 -10.77 14.30
CA ASP A 146 -0.28 -11.42 15.43
C ASP A 146 1.20 -11.13 15.41
N GLY A 147 1.81 -11.22 14.23
CA GLY A 147 3.14 -10.71 13.97
C GLY A 147 3.23 -9.22 14.32
N ALA A 148 2.18 -8.42 14.03
CA ALA A 148 2.10 -6.99 14.25
C ALA A 148 1.59 -6.52 15.62
N SER A 149 1.01 -7.39 16.45
CA SER A 149 0.59 -7.07 17.82
C SER A 149 1.77 -7.04 18.79
N THR A 150 2.91 -7.54 18.30
CA THR A 150 4.25 -7.30 18.86
C THR A 150 5.05 -6.25 18.09
N ILE A 151 4.53 -5.67 17.01
CA ILE A 151 5.07 -4.49 16.34
C ILE A 151 4.42 -3.34 17.13
#